data_AF-A0AB34JE76-F1
#
_entry.id   AF-A0AB34JE76-F1
#
_cell.length_a   1.000
_cell.length_b   1.000
_cell.length_c   1.000
_cell.angle_alpha   90.00
_cell.angle_beta   90.00
_cell.angle_gamma   90.00
#
_symmetry.space_group_name_H-M   'P 1'
#
loop_
_entity.id
_entity.type
_entity.pdbx_description
1 polymer ?
#
loop_
_entity_poly.entity_id
_entity_poly.type
_entity_poly.pdbx_seq_one_letter_code
_entity_poly.pdbx_strand_id
1 'polypeptide(L)'
;MASVVVLQKLSASADFRDKLLKALQYSAKLAAALLRRWSRTRQSEHVPTLQSAAKTISTARRFVTLLRWVKYIETLREARDEPHAEVRYLLLLDFCLCTAVDALQDLVTLDRLGFFGKPNRLPVAVESLANHLDIMLAANGMTVTTLRLVRLRQERKLAHSKQASAGKVEAVVQAERLALLKYTCDLLKCLDSAGMLQSPRQREKPSSRPSGPEGLAAFAAVLSSTMSARKLFIKALK
;
A
#
# COMPACT_ATOMS: atom_id res chain seq x y z
N MET A 1 17.70 -10.88 -23.42
CA MET A 1 17.84 -9.70 -22.52
C MET A 1 16.87 -8.56 -22.87
N ALA A 2 16.61 -8.24 -24.14
CA ALA A 2 15.66 -7.18 -24.53
C ALA A 2 14.23 -7.36 -23.97
N SER A 3 13.73 -8.60 -23.89
CA SER A 3 12.41 -8.93 -23.34
C SER A 3 12.26 -8.58 -21.85
N VAL A 4 13.31 -8.80 -21.05
CA VAL A 4 13.32 -8.48 -19.61
C VAL A 4 13.30 -6.96 -19.37
N VAL A 5 14.03 -6.20 -20.19
CA VAL A 5 14.05 -4.73 -20.11
C VAL A 5 12.69 -4.14 -20.49
N VAL A 6 12.04 -4.66 -21.52
CA VAL A 6 10.68 -4.23 -21.91
C VAL A 6 9.67 -4.55 -20.81
N LEU A 7 9.73 -5.76 -20.23
CA LEU A 7 8.88 -6.15 -19.09
C LEU A 7 9.09 -5.24 -17.87
N GLN A 8 10.33 -4.87 -17.56
CA GLN A 8 10.65 -3.94 -16.48
C GLN A 8 10.07 -2.54 -16.72
N LYS A 9 10.17 -2.01 -17.94
CA LYS A 9 9.60 -0.69 -18.29
C LYS A 9 8.07 -0.69 -18.24
N LEU A 10 7.43 -1.74 -18.76
CA LEU A 10 5.98 -1.90 -18.70
C LEU A 10 5.51 -2.04 -17.25
N SER A 11 6.22 -2.84 -16.45
CA SER A 11 5.98 -2.99 -15.02
C SER A 11 6.09 -1.65 -14.29
N ALA A 12 7.16 -0.87 -14.52
CA ALA A 12 7.33 0.44 -13.91
C ALA A 12 6.22 1.44 -14.31
N SER A 13 5.81 1.44 -15.59
CA SER A 13 4.72 2.28 -16.08
C SER A 13 3.37 1.90 -15.44
N ALA A 14 3.07 0.60 -15.37
CA ALA A 14 1.88 0.09 -14.72
C ALA A 14 1.85 0.46 -13.22
N ASP A 15 3.01 0.41 -12.55
CA ASP A 15 3.10 0.82 -11.15
C ASP A 15 2.85 2.30 -10.93
N PHE A 16 3.45 3.14 -11.75
CA PHE A 16 3.22 4.57 -11.67
C PHE A 16 1.73 4.88 -11.84
N ARG A 17 1.09 4.25 -12.84
CA ARG A 17 -0.35 4.37 -13.10
C ARG A 17 -1.19 3.87 -11.92
N ASP A 18 -0.89 2.71 -11.33
CA ASP A 18 -1.60 2.24 -10.12
C ASP A 18 -1.43 3.21 -8.95
N LYS A 19 -0.21 3.69 -8.66
CA LYS A 19 0.00 4.62 -7.54
C LYS A 19 -0.71 5.95 -7.76
N LEU A 20 -0.72 6.46 -9.00
CA LEU A 20 -1.44 7.67 -9.37
C LEU A 20 -2.95 7.48 -9.23
N LEU A 21 -3.52 6.40 -9.78
CA LEU A 21 -4.93 6.07 -9.64
C LEU A 21 -5.32 5.85 -8.17
N LYS A 22 -4.44 5.23 -7.37
CA LYS A 22 -4.63 5.08 -5.92
C LYS A 22 -4.68 6.44 -5.23
N ALA A 23 -3.76 7.35 -5.54
CA ALA A 23 -3.76 8.70 -4.99
C ALA A 23 -5.05 9.44 -5.36
N LEU A 24 -5.46 9.43 -6.63
CA LEU A 24 -6.72 10.04 -7.08
C LEU A 24 -7.95 9.43 -6.40
N GLN A 25 -8.00 8.11 -6.26
CA GLN A 25 -9.06 7.40 -5.55
C GLN A 25 -9.21 7.89 -4.11
N TYR A 26 -8.10 7.94 -3.36
CA TYR A 26 -8.15 8.34 -1.95
C TYR A 26 -8.33 9.85 -1.77
N SER A 27 -7.84 10.67 -2.69
CA SER A 27 -8.16 12.11 -2.72
C SER A 27 -9.66 12.34 -2.91
N ALA A 28 -10.32 11.61 -3.80
CA ALA A 28 -11.77 11.69 -3.98
C ALA A 28 -12.54 11.23 -2.72
N LYS A 29 -12.08 10.16 -2.04
CA LYS A 29 -12.65 9.72 -0.75
C LYS A 29 -12.47 10.77 0.35
N LEU A 30 -11.28 11.38 0.45
CA LEU A 30 -10.96 12.41 1.42
C LEU A 30 -11.80 13.68 1.16
N ALA A 31 -11.90 14.11 -0.09
CA ALA A 31 -12.74 15.24 -0.49
C ALA A 31 -14.21 15.00 -0.11
N ALA A 32 -14.75 13.79 -0.37
CA ALA A 32 -16.10 13.43 0.03
C ALA A 32 -16.28 13.44 1.57
N ALA A 33 -15.29 12.97 2.33
CA ALA A 33 -15.32 12.99 3.80
C ALA A 33 -15.25 14.42 4.36
N LEU A 34 -14.41 15.29 3.78
CA LEU A 34 -14.29 16.69 4.17
C LEU A 34 -15.57 17.48 3.82
N LEU A 35 -16.12 17.30 2.62
CA LEU A 35 -17.37 17.92 2.18
C LEU A 35 -18.54 17.53 3.09
N ARG A 36 -18.63 16.26 3.51
CA ARG A 36 -19.63 15.81 4.50
C ARG A 36 -19.47 16.45 5.87
N ARG A 37 -18.24 16.80 6.26
CA ARG A 37 -17.95 17.40 7.57
C ARG A 37 -18.17 18.91 7.59
N TRP A 38 -17.90 19.59 6.47
CA TRP A 38 -18.09 21.03 6.30
C TRP A 38 -19.51 21.41 5.89
N SER A 39 -20.18 20.59 5.09
CA SER A 39 -21.57 20.79 4.72
C SER A 39 -22.47 20.40 5.90
N ARG A 40 -23.02 21.39 6.61
CA ARG A 40 -24.08 21.17 7.61
C ARG A 40 -25.36 20.59 7.00
N THR A 41 -25.52 20.70 5.68
CA THR A 41 -26.60 20.09 4.91
C THR A 41 -26.25 18.64 4.57
N ARG A 42 -27.13 17.71 4.96
CA ARG A 42 -26.93 16.24 4.84
C ARG A 42 -26.70 15.72 3.41
N GLN A 43 -26.84 16.54 2.38
CA GLN A 43 -26.76 16.16 0.96
C GLN A 43 -26.04 17.25 0.16
N SER A 44 -24.71 17.28 0.21
CA SER A 44 -23.97 17.94 -0.86
C SER A 44 -24.05 17.06 -2.10
N GLU A 45 -24.64 17.55 -3.19
CA GLU A 45 -24.84 16.83 -4.48
C GLU A 45 -23.54 16.22 -5.02
N HIS A 46 -22.38 16.76 -4.65
CA HIS A 46 -21.09 16.29 -5.12
C HIS A 46 -20.56 15.04 -4.41
N VAL A 47 -21.07 14.73 -3.21
CA VAL A 47 -20.67 13.54 -2.44
C VAL A 47 -20.92 12.22 -3.20
N PRO A 48 -22.13 11.94 -3.74
CA PRO A 48 -22.35 10.72 -4.52
C PRO A 48 -21.48 10.65 -5.77
N THR A 49 -21.25 11.78 -6.45
CA THR A 49 -20.38 11.86 -7.63
C THR A 49 -18.93 11.52 -7.29
N LEU A 50 -18.38 12.06 -6.21
CA LEU A 50 -17.03 11.76 -5.73
C LEU A 50 -16.89 10.29 -5.30
N GLN A 51 -17.92 9.73 -4.64
CA GLN A 51 -17.93 8.32 -4.28
C GLN A 51 -18.00 7.41 -5.51
N SER A 52 -18.79 7.78 -6.52
CA SER A 52 -18.86 7.06 -7.80
C SER A 52 -17.52 7.10 -8.53
N ALA A 53 -16.91 8.29 -8.65
CA ALA A 53 -15.57 8.45 -9.23
C ALA A 53 -14.52 7.59 -8.49
N ALA A 54 -14.53 7.58 -7.16
CA ALA A 54 -13.62 6.74 -6.38
C ALA A 54 -13.82 5.24 -6.63
N LYS A 55 -15.06 4.79 -6.89
CA LYS A 55 -15.35 3.39 -7.27
C LYS A 55 -14.81 3.09 -8.67
N THR A 56 -15.09 3.94 -9.66
CA THR A 56 -14.61 3.77 -11.04
C THR A 56 -13.09 3.74 -11.11
N ILE A 57 -12.42 4.66 -10.42
CA ILE A 57 -10.95 4.71 -10.32
C ILE A 57 -10.43 3.44 -9.63
N SER A 58 -11.11 2.94 -8.59
CA SER A 58 -10.75 1.67 -7.95
C SER A 58 -10.80 0.48 -8.90
N THR A 59 -11.82 0.43 -9.77
CA THR A 59 -11.99 -0.63 -10.77
C THR A 59 -10.93 -0.51 -11.86
N ALA A 60 -10.68 0.70 -12.38
CA ALA A 60 -9.61 0.94 -13.36
C ALA A 60 -8.23 0.55 -12.80
N ARG A 61 -7.96 0.89 -11.54
CA ARG A 61 -6.74 0.51 -10.82
C ARG A 61 -6.55 -1.00 -10.78
N ARG A 62 -7.64 -1.75 -10.51
CA ARG A 62 -7.64 -3.22 -10.45
C ARG A 62 -7.19 -3.88 -11.75
N PHE A 63 -7.58 -3.33 -12.90
CA PHE A 63 -7.12 -3.81 -14.21
C PHE A 63 -5.63 -3.56 -14.44
N VAL A 64 -5.08 -2.47 -13.90
CA VAL A 64 -3.64 -2.14 -14.00
C VAL A 64 -2.79 -3.02 -13.08
N THR A 65 -3.37 -3.56 -12.00
CA THR A 65 -2.71 -4.46 -11.05
C THR A 65 -2.65 -5.92 -11.46
N LEU A 66 -3.42 -6.36 -12.47
CA LEU A 66 -3.31 -7.73 -12.97
C LEU A 66 -1.88 -7.96 -13.46
N LEU A 67 -1.25 -9.08 -13.06
CA LEU A 67 0.14 -9.45 -13.41
C LEU A 67 1.25 -8.71 -12.62
N ARG A 68 0.93 -8.15 -11.45
CA ARG A 68 1.88 -7.43 -10.59
C ARG A 68 2.98 -8.30 -9.98
N TRP A 69 2.81 -9.63 -9.97
CA TRP A 69 3.76 -10.59 -9.42
C TRP A 69 5.17 -10.50 -10.01
N VAL A 70 5.32 -10.02 -11.25
CA VAL A 70 6.62 -9.83 -11.93
C VAL A 70 7.55 -8.89 -11.15
N LYS A 71 7.00 -7.99 -10.32
CA LYS A 71 7.79 -7.06 -9.49
C LYS A 71 8.48 -7.75 -8.33
N TYR A 72 7.94 -8.87 -7.87
CA TYR A 72 8.48 -9.59 -6.74
C TYR A 72 9.79 -10.33 -7.07
N ILE A 73 10.16 -10.37 -8.35
CA ILE A 73 11.49 -10.78 -8.80
C ILE A 73 12.56 -9.83 -8.23
N GLU A 74 12.27 -8.52 -8.11
CA GLU A 74 13.20 -7.58 -7.46
C GLU A 74 13.36 -7.91 -5.97
N THR A 75 12.26 -8.20 -5.26
CA THR A 75 12.29 -8.60 -3.84
C THR A 75 13.06 -9.91 -3.62
N LEU A 76 12.90 -10.90 -4.51
CA LEU A 76 13.69 -12.14 -4.47
C LEU A 76 15.17 -11.89 -4.71
N ARG A 77 15.51 -10.99 -5.64
CA ARG A 77 16.89 -10.61 -5.88
C ARG A 77 17.48 -9.88 -4.67
N GLU A 78 16.75 -8.94 -4.08
CA GLU A 78 17.16 -8.26 -2.84
C GLU A 78 17.37 -9.27 -1.70
N ALA A 79 16.46 -10.24 -1.53
CA ALA A 79 16.61 -11.28 -0.53
C ALA A 79 17.86 -12.14 -0.77
N ARG A 80 18.12 -12.51 -2.02
CA ARG A 80 19.31 -13.29 -2.41
C ARG A 80 20.61 -12.54 -2.08
N ASP A 81 20.65 -11.24 -2.37
CA ASP A 81 21.84 -10.40 -2.21
C ASP A 81 22.03 -9.90 -0.77
N GLU A 82 21.04 -10.07 0.11
CA GLU A 82 21.08 -9.62 1.51
C GLU A 82 22.04 -10.49 2.35
N PRO A 83 23.11 -9.91 2.94
CA PRO A 83 24.13 -10.69 3.65
C PRO A 83 23.64 -11.28 4.98
N HIS A 84 22.66 -10.65 5.63
CA HIS A 84 22.20 -11.08 6.94
C HIS A 84 21.01 -12.04 6.86
N ALA A 85 21.15 -13.22 7.46
CA ALA A 85 20.13 -14.28 7.44
C ALA A 85 18.75 -13.80 7.93
N GLU A 86 18.69 -13.06 9.04
CA GLU A 86 17.43 -12.56 9.60
C GLU A 86 16.65 -11.67 8.63
N VAL A 87 17.33 -10.70 7.99
CA VAL A 87 16.69 -9.78 7.05
C VAL A 87 16.32 -10.52 5.76
N ARG A 88 17.17 -11.46 5.33
CA ARG A 88 16.88 -12.35 4.21
C ARG A 88 15.59 -13.15 4.42
N TYR A 89 15.41 -13.76 5.60
CA TYR A 89 14.17 -14.50 5.91
C TYR A 89 12.95 -13.59 5.89
N LEU A 90 13.05 -12.38 6.44
CA LEU A 90 11.94 -11.43 6.43
C LEU A 90 11.62 -10.91 5.01
N LEU A 91 12.63 -10.76 4.13
CA LEU A 91 12.43 -10.40 2.72
C LEU A 91 11.80 -11.55 1.92
N LEU A 92 12.14 -12.81 2.22
CA LEU A 92 11.47 -13.98 1.64
C LEU A 92 10.02 -14.09 2.12
N LEU A 93 9.77 -13.83 3.41
CA LEU A 93 8.41 -13.74 3.93
C LEU A 93 7.63 -12.60 3.26
N ASP A 94 8.26 -11.45 3.04
CA ASP A 94 7.68 -10.31 2.33
C ASP A 94 7.27 -10.71 0.91
N PHE A 95 8.15 -11.41 0.20
CA PHE A 95 7.87 -11.97 -1.13
C PHE A 95 6.65 -12.91 -1.12
N CYS A 96 6.61 -13.86 -0.19
CA CYS A 96 5.50 -14.82 -0.07
C CYS A 96 4.18 -14.12 0.25
N LEU A 97 4.18 -13.21 1.23
CA LEU A 97 3.00 -12.45 1.64
C LEU A 97 2.49 -11.56 0.49
N CYS A 98 3.38 -10.83 -0.17
CA CYS A 98 3.07 -10.02 -1.34
C CYS A 98 2.39 -10.85 -2.43
N THR A 99 2.97 -12.00 -2.78
CA THR A 99 2.44 -12.89 -3.82
C THR A 99 1.06 -13.44 -3.44
N ALA A 100 0.89 -13.86 -2.18
CA ALA A 100 -0.38 -14.39 -1.69
C ALA A 100 -1.47 -13.31 -1.64
N VAL A 101 -1.15 -12.11 -1.16
CA VAL A 101 -2.07 -10.96 -1.12
C VAL A 101 -2.52 -10.60 -2.53
N ASP A 102 -1.59 -10.40 -3.47
CA ASP A 102 -1.93 -10.02 -4.83
C ASP A 102 -2.76 -11.12 -5.52
N ALA A 103 -2.41 -12.40 -5.34
CA ALA A 103 -3.19 -13.52 -5.88
C ALA A 103 -4.62 -13.56 -5.34
N LEU A 104 -4.82 -13.38 -4.03
CA LEU A 104 -6.15 -13.35 -3.44
C LEU A 104 -6.93 -12.10 -3.86
N GLN A 105 -6.28 -10.93 -3.96
CA GLN A 105 -6.90 -9.70 -4.42
C GLN A 105 -7.29 -9.77 -5.90
N ASP A 106 -6.50 -10.44 -6.72
CA ASP A 106 -6.80 -10.71 -8.12
C ASP A 106 -8.01 -11.66 -8.23
N LEU A 107 -8.06 -12.73 -7.44
CA LEU A 107 -9.22 -13.62 -7.36
C LEU A 107 -10.50 -12.86 -6.97
N VAL A 108 -10.46 -12.05 -5.91
CA VAL A 108 -11.58 -11.20 -5.48
C VAL A 108 -11.97 -10.19 -6.55
N THR A 109 -10.99 -9.66 -7.28
CA THR A 109 -11.22 -8.72 -8.39
C THR A 109 -11.92 -9.40 -9.56
N LEU A 110 -11.44 -10.56 -10.00
CA LEU A 110 -12.03 -11.34 -11.09
C LEU A 110 -13.47 -11.75 -10.76
N ASP A 111 -13.72 -12.14 -9.51
CA ASP A 111 -15.06 -12.44 -9.03
C ASP A 111 -15.99 -11.23 -9.09
N ARG A 112 -15.56 -10.07 -8.61
CA ARG A 112 -16.36 -8.83 -8.68
C ARG A 112 -16.63 -8.36 -10.11
N LEU A 113 -15.75 -8.68 -11.04
CA LEU A 113 -15.90 -8.40 -12.47
C LEU A 113 -16.79 -9.44 -13.18
N GLY A 114 -17.21 -10.50 -12.50
CA GLY A 114 -18.12 -11.51 -13.04
C GLY A 114 -17.45 -12.57 -13.90
N PHE A 115 -16.11 -12.70 -13.86
CA PHE A 115 -15.39 -13.72 -14.63
C PHE A 115 -15.75 -15.16 -14.20
N PHE A 116 -16.29 -15.36 -12.98
CA PHE A 116 -16.81 -16.65 -12.51
C PHE A 116 -18.33 -16.82 -12.74
N GLY A 117 -18.88 -16.10 -13.72
CA GLY A 117 -20.26 -16.19 -14.20
C GLY A 117 -21.22 -15.19 -13.56
N LYS A 118 -21.25 -15.08 -12.22
CA LYS A 118 -22.00 -14.04 -11.49
C LYS A 118 -21.07 -13.29 -10.54
N PRO A 119 -21.21 -11.96 -10.40
CA PRO A 119 -20.36 -11.19 -9.50
C PRO A 119 -20.63 -11.54 -8.02
N ASN A 120 -19.59 -11.48 -7.20
CA ASN A 120 -19.61 -11.71 -5.74
C ASN A 120 -19.97 -13.16 -5.34
N ARG A 121 -19.35 -14.13 -6.00
CA ARG A 121 -19.52 -15.56 -5.71
C ARG A 121 -18.52 -16.09 -4.71
N LEU A 122 -17.36 -15.44 -4.55
CA LEU A 122 -16.34 -15.87 -3.61
C LEU A 122 -16.84 -15.74 -2.15
N PRO A 123 -16.50 -16.70 -1.27
CA PRO A 123 -16.81 -16.59 0.15
C PRO A 123 -16.21 -15.34 0.78
N VAL A 124 -16.94 -14.70 1.69
CA VAL A 124 -16.46 -13.54 2.49
C VAL A 124 -15.14 -13.87 3.22
N ALA A 125 -14.93 -15.16 3.55
CA ALA A 125 -13.69 -15.64 4.14
C ALA A 125 -12.43 -15.34 3.29
N VAL A 126 -12.55 -15.31 1.96
CA VAL A 126 -11.42 -15.02 1.05
C VAL A 126 -11.02 -13.55 1.14
N GLU A 127 -12.00 -12.64 1.19
CA GLU A 127 -11.74 -11.22 1.39
C GLU A 127 -11.18 -10.95 2.79
N SER A 128 -11.69 -11.64 3.82
CA SER A 128 -11.14 -11.56 5.18
C SER A 128 -9.69 -12.04 5.23
N LEU A 129 -9.36 -13.16 4.60
CA LEU A 129 -8.00 -13.69 4.54
C LEU A 129 -7.04 -12.72 3.83
N ALA A 130 -7.46 -12.15 2.70
CA ALA A 130 -6.66 -11.15 1.99
C ALA A 130 -6.35 -9.94 2.87
N ASN A 131 -7.35 -9.44 3.62
CA ASN A 131 -7.16 -8.33 4.55
C ASN A 131 -6.20 -8.68 5.72
N HIS A 132 -6.29 -9.90 6.26
CA HIS A 132 -5.37 -10.35 7.32
C HIS A 132 -3.93 -10.46 6.82
N LEU A 133 -3.74 -11.01 5.62
CA LEU A 133 -2.40 -11.09 5.01
C LEU A 133 -1.84 -9.70 4.68
N ASP A 134 -2.68 -8.74 4.29
CA ASP A 134 -2.29 -7.34 4.10
C ASP A 134 -1.79 -6.70 5.41
N ILE A 135 -2.44 -7.00 6.55
CA ILE A 135 -1.98 -6.58 7.89
C ILE A 135 -0.62 -7.19 8.21
N MET A 136 -0.46 -8.51 7.99
CA MET A 136 0.81 -9.21 8.22
C MET A 136 1.94 -8.63 7.36
N LEU A 137 1.66 -8.32 6.09
CA LEU A 137 2.60 -7.71 5.16
C LEU A 137 3.05 -6.33 5.66
N ALA A 138 2.11 -5.48 6.09
CA ALA A 138 2.45 -4.17 6.65
C ALA A 138 3.31 -4.28 7.92
N ALA A 139 2.97 -5.21 8.82
CA ALA A 139 3.73 -5.46 10.05
C ALA A 139 5.14 -6.01 9.78
N ASN A 140 5.27 -6.92 8.81
CA ASN A 140 6.56 -7.43 8.36
C ASN A 140 7.43 -6.30 7.78
N GLY A 141 6.86 -5.46 6.92
CA GLY A 141 7.53 -4.29 6.36
C GLY A 141 8.05 -3.32 7.43
N MET A 142 7.26 -3.07 8.49
CA MET A 142 7.71 -2.27 9.65
C MET A 142 8.90 -2.93 10.37
N THR A 143 8.85 -4.24 10.58
CA THR A 143 9.91 -5.01 11.25
C THR A 143 11.22 -4.94 10.47
N VAL A 144 11.19 -5.23 9.16
CA VAL A 144 12.36 -5.13 8.26
C VAL A 144 12.97 -3.73 8.29
N THR A 145 12.13 -2.71 8.14
CA THR A 145 12.58 -1.30 8.13
C THR A 145 13.20 -0.90 9.47
N THR A 146 12.63 -1.36 10.58
CA THR A 146 13.14 -1.08 11.93
C THR A 146 14.50 -1.73 12.15
N LEU A 147 14.68 -3.00 11.74
CA LEU A 147 15.96 -3.69 11.82
C LEU A 147 17.04 -2.99 10.97
N ARG A 148 16.69 -2.58 9.74
CA ARG A 148 17.60 -1.80 8.88
C ARG A 148 17.99 -0.47 9.53
N LEU A 149 17.05 0.26 10.12
CA LEU A 149 17.33 1.50 10.85
C LEU A 149 18.25 1.30 12.06
N VAL A 150 18.03 0.24 12.84
CA VAL A 150 18.87 -0.09 14.01
C VAL A 150 20.31 -0.35 13.56
N ARG A 151 20.49 -1.11 12.48
CA ARG A 151 21.81 -1.44 11.93
C ARG A 151 22.50 -0.22 11.33
N LEU A 152 21.81 0.58 10.52
CA LEU A 152 22.35 1.84 9.98
C LEU A 152 22.80 2.80 11.09
N ARG A 153 22.11 2.81 12.24
CA ARG A 153 22.54 3.61 13.40
C ARG A 153 23.80 3.05 14.05
N GLN A 154 23.96 1.73 14.11
CA GLN A 154 25.19 1.09 14.61
C GLN A 154 26.37 1.40 13.67
N GLU A 155 26.17 1.28 12.36
CA GLU A 155 27.16 1.64 11.35
C GLU A 155 27.53 3.13 11.41
N ARG A 156 26.55 4.03 11.62
CA ARG A 156 26.81 5.47 11.80
C ARG A 156 27.66 5.76 13.03
N LYS A 157 27.45 5.04 14.14
CA LYS A 157 28.29 5.16 15.35
C LYS A 157 29.74 4.74 15.08
N LEU A 158 29.95 3.72 14.24
CA LEU A 158 31.27 3.25 13.83
C LEU A 158 31.92 4.17 12.78
N ALA A 159 31.11 4.74 11.88
CA ALA A 159 31.56 5.59 10.77
C ALA A 159 31.81 7.06 11.16
N HIS A 160 31.35 7.52 12.34
CA HIS A 160 31.73 8.84 12.87
C HIS A 160 33.24 9.01 13.12
N SER A 161 34.02 7.93 13.00
CA SER A 161 35.49 7.96 12.90
C SER A 161 36.03 8.40 11.52
N LYS A 162 35.23 8.38 10.45
CA LYS A 162 35.64 8.68 9.06
C LYS A 162 34.65 9.65 8.41
N GLN A 163 34.96 10.95 8.52
CA GLN A 163 34.12 12.11 8.21
C GLN A 163 33.55 12.18 6.77
N ALA A 164 34.12 11.43 5.80
CA ALA A 164 33.74 11.47 4.39
C ALA A 164 32.42 10.75 4.03
N SER A 165 31.84 9.94 4.93
CA SER A 165 30.66 9.10 4.61
C SER A 165 29.33 9.58 5.21
N ALA A 166 29.34 10.63 6.04
CA ALA A 166 28.20 11.04 6.85
C ALA A 166 26.95 11.44 6.04
N GLY A 167 27.12 12.17 4.93
CA GLY A 167 25.99 12.65 4.11
C GLY A 167 25.24 11.54 3.38
N LYS A 168 25.96 10.49 2.94
CA LYS A 168 25.33 9.34 2.24
C LYS A 168 24.52 8.48 3.21
N VAL A 169 25.05 8.24 4.42
CA VAL A 169 24.36 7.50 5.49
C VAL A 169 23.10 8.24 5.94
N GLU A 170 23.15 9.57 6.05
CA GLU A 170 22.00 10.37 6.44
C GLU A 170 20.85 10.29 5.42
N ALA A 171 21.16 10.35 4.12
CA ALA A 171 20.15 10.17 3.06
C ALA A 171 19.47 8.79 3.14
N VAL A 172 20.22 7.72 3.42
CA VAL A 172 19.67 6.37 3.60
C VAL A 172 18.77 6.30 4.84
N VAL A 173 19.21 6.88 5.97
CA VAL A 173 18.40 6.92 7.20
C VAL A 173 17.08 7.67 6.98
N GLN A 174 17.10 8.78 6.24
CA GLN A 174 15.88 9.52 5.91
C GLN A 174 14.94 8.71 5.00
N ALA A 175 15.49 7.98 4.03
CA ALA A 175 14.72 7.08 3.17
C ALA A 175 14.04 5.95 3.97
N GLU A 176 14.74 5.35 4.93
CA GLU A 176 14.18 4.30 5.79
C GLU A 176 13.14 4.84 6.79
N ARG A 177 13.32 6.06 7.32
CA ARG A 177 12.28 6.73 8.14
C ARG A 177 11.00 6.97 7.33
N LEU A 178 11.16 7.39 6.08
CA LEU A 178 10.04 7.57 5.15
C LEU A 178 9.34 6.23 4.87
N ALA A 179 10.10 5.14 4.70
CA ALA A 179 9.55 3.81 4.54
C ALA A 179 8.76 3.35 5.78
N LEU A 180 9.27 3.62 6.98
CA LEU A 180 8.58 3.29 8.22
C LEU A 180 7.23 4.01 8.32
N LEU A 181 7.21 5.32 8.04
CA LEU A 181 5.99 6.11 8.04
C LEU A 181 4.96 5.56 7.04
N LYS A 182 5.41 5.16 5.85
CA LYS A 182 4.57 4.54 4.83
C LYS A 182 3.94 3.25 5.37
N TYR A 183 4.72 2.35 5.97
CA TYR A 183 4.20 1.09 6.50
C TYR A 183 3.25 1.30 7.68
N THR A 184 3.48 2.30 8.54
CA THR A 184 2.52 2.69 9.58
C THR A 184 1.20 3.16 8.97
N CYS A 185 1.24 3.97 7.91
CA CYS A 185 0.04 4.39 7.19
C CYS A 185 -0.68 3.20 6.51
N ASP A 186 0.08 2.27 5.91
CA ASP A 186 -0.48 1.07 5.31
C ASP A 186 -1.15 0.17 6.36
N LEU A 187 -0.53 0.00 7.54
CA LEU A 187 -1.10 -0.75 8.66
C LEU A 187 -2.41 -0.14 9.14
N LEU A 188 -2.44 1.18 9.38
CA LEU A 188 -3.67 1.89 9.77
C LEU A 188 -4.79 1.70 8.75
N LYS A 189 -4.46 1.75 7.46
CA LYS A 189 -5.42 1.52 6.37
C LYS A 189 -5.96 0.08 6.38
N CYS A 190 -5.10 -0.91 6.64
CA CYS A 190 -5.49 -2.32 6.66
C CYS A 190 -6.36 -2.64 7.89
N LEU A 191 -6.01 -2.09 9.06
CA LEU A 191 -6.82 -2.22 10.27
C LEU A 191 -8.23 -1.61 10.11
N ASP A 192 -8.35 -0.46 9.43
CA ASP A 192 -9.65 0.12 9.08
C ASP A 192 -10.44 -0.79 8.15
N SER A 193 -9.78 -1.31 7.10
CA SER A 193 -10.40 -2.19 6.09
C SER A 193 -10.87 -3.53 6.69
N ALA A 194 -10.16 -4.02 7.72
CA ALA A 194 -10.56 -5.20 8.50
C ALA A 194 -11.64 -4.89 9.55
N GLY A 195 -12.11 -3.65 9.65
CA GLY A 195 -13.11 -3.24 10.64
C GLY A 195 -12.59 -3.27 12.09
N MET A 196 -11.28 -3.29 12.29
CA MET A 196 -10.65 -3.34 13.62
C MET A 196 -10.58 -1.97 14.31
N LEU A 197 -10.74 -0.88 13.55
CA LEU A 197 -10.78 0.49 14.08
C LEU A 197 -12.20 1.01 14.36
N GLN A 198 -13.24 0.21 14.06
CA GLN A 198 -14.64 0.57 14.30
C GLN A 198 -15.06 0.16 15.72
N SER A 199 -15.83 1.00 16.40
CA SER A 199 -16.39 0.69 17.71
C SER A 199 -17.35 -0.52 17.63
N PRO A 200 -17.45 -1.40 18.65
CA PRO A 200 -18.37 -2.54 18.65
C PRO A 200 -19.83 -2.16 18.31
N ARG A 201 -20.29 -0.97 18.74
CA ARG A 201 -21.62 -0.43 18.43
C ARG A 201 -21.85 -0.07 16.95
N GLN A 202 -20.79 0.13 16.16
CA GLN A 202 -20.86 0.43 14.73
C GLN A 202 -20.87 -0.83 13.85
N ARG A 203 -20.44 -2.00 14.39
CA ARG A 203 -20.45 -3.27 13.64
C ARG A 203 -21.86 -3.84 13.41
N GLU A 204 -22.83 -3.50 14.26
CA GLU A 204 -24.18 -4.08 14.24
C GLU A 204 -25.24 -3.25 13.50
N LYS A 205 -24.95 -1.99 13.13
CA LYS A 205 -25.89 -1.14 12.39
C LYS A 205 -25.26 -0.64 11.09
N PRO A 206 -25.84 -0.93 9.91
CA PRO A 206 -25.50 -0.24 8.67
C PRO A 206 -26.09 1.18 8.74
N SER A 207 -25.55 2.03 9.62
CA SER A 207 -26.06 3.39 9.84
C SER A 207 -25.26 4.41 9.04
N SER A 208 -26.00 5.31 8.39
CA SER A 208 -25.61 6.35 7.45
C SER A 208 -24.79 7.51 8.02
N ARG A 209 -24.04 7.31 9.11
CA ARG A 209 -23.18 8.34 9.72
C ARG A 209 -21.75 7.83 9.91
N PRO A 210 -20.77 8.36 9.16
CA PRO A 210 -19.38 8.06 9.39
C PRO A 210 -18.89 8.91 10.58
N SER A 211 -18.79 8.32 11.76
CA SER A 211 -18.11 8.94 12.90
C SER A 211 -16.72 8.33 13.04
N GLY A 212 -15.69 9.13 12.75
CA GLY A 212 -14.35 8.95 13.32
C GLY A 212 -13.22 8.55 12.36
N PRO A 213 -13.10 7.26 11.95
CA PRO A 213 -11.84 6.74 11.40
C PRO A 213 -11.67 6.85 9.87
N GLU A 214 -12.76 7.01 9.09
CA GLU A 214 -12.68 7.02 7.61
C GLU A 214 -11.76 8.13 7.05
N GLY A 215 -11.76 9.31 7.69
CA GLY A 215 -10.93 10.44 7.26
C GLY A 215 -9.45 10.22 7.52
N LEU A 216 -9.10 9.58 8.64
CA LEU A 216 -7.70 9.31 9.01
C LEU A 216 -7.12 8.16 8.18
N ALA A 217 -7.90 7.11 7.93
CA ALA A 217 -7.51 6.04 7.02
C ALA A 217 -7.38 6.54 5.57
N ALA A 218 -8.29 7.39 5.11
CA ALA A 218 -8.19 8.02 3.79
C ALA A 218 -6.95 8.93 3.68
N PHE A 219 -6.67 9.74 4.70
CA PHE A 219 -5.48 10.59 4.76
C PHE A 219 -4.19 9.77 4.76
N ALA A 220 -4.11 8.73 5.60
CA ALA A 220 -2.98 7.80 5.64
C ALA A 220 -2.76 7.12 4.28
N ALA A 221 -3.85 6.73 3.60
CA ALA A 221 -3.78 6.14 2.27
C ALA A 221 -3.30 7.12 1.19
N VAL A 222 -3.70 8.40 1.26
CA VAL A 222 -3.17 9.45 0.38
C VAL A 222 -1.67 9.60 0.60
N LEU A 223 -1.23 9.76 1.86
CA LEU A 223 0.20 9.93 2.20
C LEU A 223 1.05 8.73 1.74
N SER A 224 0.64 7.50 2.04
CA SER A 224 1.35 6.30 1.60
C SER A 224 1.46 6.23 0.06
N SER A 225 0.37 6.58 -0.64
CA SER A 225 0.32 6.53 -2.10
C SER A 225 1.19 7.61 -2.75
N THR A 226 1.18 8.84 -2.22
CA THR A 226 2.02 9.94 -2.74
C THR A 226 3.51 9.71 -2.47
N MET A 227 3.87 9.20 -1.29
CA MET A 227 5.24 8.80 -0.98
C MET A 227 5.74 7.70 -1.93
N SER A 228 4.89 6.71 -2.22
CA SER A 228 5.20 5.64 -3.16
C SER A 228 5.36 6.16 -4.61
N ALA A 229 4.46 7.05 -5.06
CA ALA A 229 4.52 7.64 -6.39
C ALA A 229 5.77 8.50 -6.58
N ARG A 230 6.14 9.30 -5.57
CA ARG A 230 7.37 10.11 -5.59
C ARG A 230 8.63 9.25 -5.73
N LYS A 231 8.70 8.13 -4.99
CA LYS A 231 9.85 7.19 -5.09
C LYS A 231 9.99 6.63 -6.50
N LEU A 232 8.88 6.26 -7.15
CA LEU A 232 8.87 5.77 -8.53
C LEU A 232 9.25 6.85 -9.53
N PHE A 233 8.74 8.08 -9.37
CA PHE A 233 9.09 9.21 -10.24
C PHE A 233 10.59 9.53 -10.18
N ILE A 234 11.18 9.55 -8.99
CA ILE A 234 12.63 9.75 -8.82
C ILE A 234 13.43 8.59 -9.44
N LYS A 235 12.97 7.34 -9.30
CA LYS A 235 13.62 6.16 -9.91
C LYS A 235 13.54 6.20 -11.45
N ALA A 236 12.48 6.77 -12.03
CA ALA A 236 12.29 6.88 -13.47
C ALA A 236 13.10 8.01 -14.13
N LEU A 237 13.56 9.00 -13.36
CA LEU A 237 14.39 10.11 -13.84
C LEU A 237 15.90 9.81 -13.81
N LYS A 238 16.30 8.66 -13.23
CA LYS A 238 17.69 8.19 -13.17
C LYS A 238 17.89 7.06 -14.17
#